data_AF-Q2QA56-F1
#
_entry.id   AF-Q2QA56-F1
#
_cell.length_a   1.000
_cell.length_b   1.000
_cell.length_c   1.000
_cell.angle_alpha   90.00
_cell.angle_beta   90.00
_cell.angle_gamma   90.00
#
_symmetry.space_group_name_H-M   'P 1'
#
loop_
_entity.id
_entity.type
_entity.pdbx_description
1 polymer ?
#
loop_
_entity_poly.entity_id
_entity_poly.type
_entity_poly.pdbx_seq_one_letter_code
_entity_poly.pdbx_strand_id
1 'polypeptide(L)' 'MKLLTQFSKYLLQILPIINYTLYKNELCINIPTKKLIPILIFLKNHTNSQFK' A
#
# COMPACT_ATOMS: atom_id res chain seq x y z
N MET A 1 -10.18 11.61 -5.47
CA MET A 1 -9.11 10.98 -6.26
C MET A 1 -7.68 11.46 -5.91
N LYS A 2 -7.39 12.77 -5.73
CA LYS A 2 -6.02 13.28 -5.46
C LYS A 2 -5.31 12.64 -4.26
N LEU A 3 -6.03 12.43 -3.15
CA LEU A 3 -5.44 11.86 -1.92
C LEU A 3 -4.99 10.41 -2.12
N LEU A 4 -5.83 9.60 -2.78
CA LEU A 4 -5.56 8.18 -3.04
C LEU A 4 -4.36 7.99 -3.97
N THR A 5 -4.24 8.82 -5.00
CA THR A 5 -3.07 8.81 -5.89
C THR A 5 -1.79 9.26 -5.16
N GLN A 6 -1.86 10.26 -4.29
CA GLN A 6 -0.70 10.66 -3.47
C GLN A 6 -0.29 9.55 -2.48
N PHE A 7 -1.26 8.94 -1.81
CA PHE A 7 -1.00 7.82 -0.90
C PHE A 7 -0.43 6.60 -1.61
N SER A 8 -0.90 6.30 -2.83
CA SER A 8 -0.36 5.19 -3.64
C SER A 8 1.10 5.44 -4.05
N LYS A 9 1.43 6.68 -4.44
CA LYS A 9 2.82 7.07 -4.75
C LYS A 9 3.73 6.98 -3.52
N TYR A 10 3.22 7.40 -2.36
CA TYR A 10 3.91 7.27 -1.09
C TYR A 10 4.18 5.81 -0.72
N LEU A 11 3.19 4.93 -0.86
CA LEU A 11 3.33 3.49 -0.65
C LEU A 11 4.40 2.87 -1.54
N LEU A 12 4.47 3.26 -2.81
CA LEU A 12 5.51 2.79 -3.75
C LEU A 12 6.94 3.21 -3.36
N GLN A 13 7.09 4.37 -2.72
CA GLN A 13 8.41 4.85 -2.30
C GLN A 13 8.94 4.11 -1.07
N ILE A 14 8.05 3.69 -0.18
CA ILE A 14 8.42 3.09 1.12
C ILE A 14 8.45 1.58 1.06
N LEU A 15 7.46 0.98 0.41
CA LEU A 15 7.38 -0.45 0.30
C LEU A 15 7.99 -0.89 -1.02
N PRO A 16 8.69 -2.04 -1.06
CA PRO A 16 9.19 -2.63 -2.29
C PRO A 16 8.05 -3.33 -3.06
N ILE A 17 6.95 -2.60 -3.27
CA ILE A 17 5.79 -2.98 -4.07
C ILE A 17 6.16 -2.81 -5.54
N ILE A 18 5.74 -3.76 -6.36
CA ILE A 18 6.01 -3.74 -7.80
C ILE A 18 4.94 -2.96 -8.54
N ASN A 19 3.66 -3.18 -8.20
CA ASN A 19 2.52 -2.57 -8.88
C ASN A 19 1.34 -2.31 -7.94
N TYR A 20 0.58 -1.25 -8.23
CA TYR A 20 -0.69 -0.94 -7.60
C TYR A 20 -1.74 -0.60 -8.66
N THR A 21 -3.01 -0.88 -8.39
CA THR A 21 -4.13 -0.50 -9.26
C THR A 21 -5.11 0.37 -8.48
N LEU A 22 -5.62 1.39 -9.15
CA LEU A 22 -6.65 2.28 -8.62
C LEU A 22 -7.94 2.11 -9.42
N TYR A 23 -9.02 1.69 -8.77
CA TYR A 23 -10.33 1.55 -9.41
C TYR A 23 -11.42 2.07 -8.49
N LYS A 24 -12.24 3.04 -8.94
CA LYS A 24 -13.40 3.59 -8.19
C LYS A 24 -13.15 3.81 -6.68
N ASN A 25 -12.07 4.52 -6.34
CA ASN A 25 -11.62 4.80 -4.96
C ASN A 25 -11.06 3.61 -4.15
N GLU A 26 -10.81 2.47 -4.80
CA GLU A 26 -10.12 1.34 -4.21
C GLU A 26 -8.66 1.33 -4.66
N LEU A 27 -7.76 1.06 -3.71
CA LEU A 27 -6.34 0.83 -3.96
C LEU A 27 -6.04 -0.64 -3.73
N CYS A 28 -5.71 -1.34 -4.81
CA CYS A 28 -5.20 -2.70 -4.71
C CYS A 28 -3.68 -2.68 -4.90
N ILE A 29 -2.99 -3.41 -4.04
CA ILE A 29 -1.53 -3.50 -4.04
C ILE A 29 -1.17 -4.94 -4.42
N ASN A 30 -0.41 -5.11 -5.50
CA ASN A 30 0.04 -6.44 -5.89
C ASN A 30 1.36 -6.76 -5.19
N ILE A 31 1.33 -7.76 -4.30
CA ILE A 31 2.44 -8.09 -3.40
C ILE A 31 2.84 -9.56 -3.63
N PRO A 32 4.13 -9.85 -3.87
CA PRO A 32 4.60 -11.23 -3.90
C PRO A 32 4.45 -11.87 -2.52
N THR A 33 3.97 -13.11 -2.47
CA THR A 33 3.63 -13.84 -1.23
C THR A 33 4.78 -13.88 -0.23
N LYS A 34 6.03 -13.94 -0.71
CA LYS A 34 7.26 -13.92 0.11
C LYS A 34 7.39 -12.66 0.99
N LYS A 35 6.79 -11.54 0.58
CA LYS A 35 6.83 -10.25 1.29
C LYS A 35 5.50 -9.89 1.97
N LEU A 36 4.53 -10.80 2.00
CA LEU A 36 3.20 -10.54 2.54
C LEU A 36 3.24 -10.16 4.04
N ILE A 37 3.93 -10.95 4.85
CA ILE A 37 4.05 -10.74 6.31
C ILE A 37 4.63 -9.36 6.65
N PRO A 38 5.82 -8.95 6.16
CA PRO A 38 6.37 -7.63 6.50
C PRO A 38 5.49 -6.48 6.02
N ILE A 39 4.81 -6.64 4.88
CA ILE A 39 3.90 -5.60 4.37
C ILE A 39 2.64 -5.49 5.22
N LEU A 40 2.07 -6.61 5.69
CA LEU A 40 0.94 -6.57 6.61
C LEU A 40 1.31 -5.95 7.96
N ILE A 41 2.51 -6.22 8.48
CA ILE A 41 3.00 -5.58 9.71
C ILE A 41 3.14 -4.07 9.51
N PHE A 42 3.67 -3.63 8.36
CA PHE A 42 3.75 -2.22 8.01
C PHE A 42 2.34 -1.58 7.92
N LEU A 43 1.43 -2.20 7.19
CA LEU A 43 0.05 -1.73 7.01
C LEU A 43 -0.78 -1.76 8.31
N LYS A 44 -0.30 -2.43 9.36
CA LYS A 44 -0.97 -2.42 10.66
C LYS A 44 -0.41 -1.34 11.59
N ASN A 45 0.92 -1.19 11.62
CA ASN A 45 1.61 -0.45 12.67
C ASN A 45 2.09 0.94 12.22
N HIS A 46 2.22 1.19 10.93
CA HIS A 46 2.74 2.46 10.43
C HIS A 46 1.66 3.55 10.54
N THR A 47 2.00 4.72 11.09
CA THR A 47 1.06 5.80 11.44
C THR A 47 0.20 6.28 10.27
N ASN A 48 0.75 6.34 9.05
CA ASN A 48 0.01 6.76 7.85
C ASN A 48 -0.80 5.62 7.21
N SER A 49 -0.68 4.38 7.72
CA SER A 49 -1.38 3.21 7.23
C SER A 49 -1.71 2.32 8.43
N GLN A 50 -2.59 2.80 9.31
CA GLN A 50 -3.07 2.07 10.49
C GLN A 50 -4.32 1.27 10.12
N PHE A 51 -4.18 0.32 9.18
CA PHE A 51 -5.28 -0.59 8.86
C PHE A 51 -5.42 -1.59 10.02
N LYS A 52 -6.47 -1.38 10.83
CA LYS A 52 -6.79 -2.19 12.01
C LYS A 52 -7.53 -3.47 11.63
#